data_AF-A0A7X6CJF4-F1
#
_entry.id   AF-A0A7X6CJF4-F1
#
_cell.length_a   1.000
_cell.length_b   1.000
_cell.length_c   1.000
_cell.angle_alpha   90.00
_cell.angle_beta   90.00
_cell.angle_gamma   90.00
#
_symmetry.space_group_name_H-M   'P 1'
#
loop_
_entity.id
_entity.type
_entity.pdbx_description
1 polymer ?
#
loop_
_entity_poly.entity_id
_entity_poly.type
_entity_poly.pdbx_seq_one_letter_code
_entity_poly.pdbx_strand_id
1 'polypeptide(L)'
;MRKSTVTLKKSMLRGGRSFACGKIAEGSYSILYIFMALPKKGTRLIEVNDVKYRWVVKPDDDGLRLVIGLAENAGQKMTIWVEHNNIISPGLVRKAILSALDRGWHPQQKGQEIIFHLKSQNSDRDNRNAVTSQPEVVLQQVFQVSQKSQQRSAPCPVCGVDILGRWDRTGKPIKQEIKGARFFAIDGLWQWCSHCQTFYQQRSKKL
;
A
#
# COMPACT_ATOMS: atom_id res chain seq x y z
N MET A 1 -13.46 -71.40 13.19
CA MET A 1 -12.88 -70.15 13.72
C MET A 1 -11.39 -70.35 13.95
N ARG A 2 -10.51 -69.85 13.07
CA ARG A 2 -9.05 -69.99 13.21
C ARG A 2 -8.48 -68.75 13.88
N LYS A 3 -7.79 -68.93 15.02
CA LYS A 3 -7.04 -67.85 15.72
C LYS A 3 -5.62 -67.84 15.18
N SER A 4 -5.19 -66.71 14.63
CA SER A 4 -3.81 -66.48 14.15
C SER A 4 -3.01 -65.79 15.25
N THR A 5 -1.94 -66.43 15.70
CA THR A 5 -0.99 -65.89 16.68
C THR A 5 0.21 -65.30 15.92
N VAL A 6 0.49 -64.02 16.13
CA VAL A 6 1.65 -63.33 15.52
C VAL A 6 2.73 -63.14 16.59
N THR A 7 3.89 -63.75 16.35
CA THR A 7 5.08 -63.65 17.20
C THR A 7 6.00 -62.55 16.68
N LEU A 8 6.24 -61.51 17.47
CA LEU A 8 7.16 -60.42 17.15
C LEU A 8 8.59 -60.77 17.64
N LYS A 9 9.51 -60.94 16.68
CA LYS A 9 10.94 -61.12 16.91
C LYS A 9 11.59 -59.77 17.25
N LYS A 10 12.30 -59.74 18.38
CA LYS A 10 13.15 -58.64 18.87
C LYS A 10 14.58 -58.87 18.34
N SER A 11 15.04 -58.05 17.41
CA SER A 11 16.44 -58.04 16.98
C SER A 11 17.15 -56.80 17.51
N MET A 12 18.20 -57.07 18.30
CA MET A 12 19.22 -56.12 18.70
C MET A 12 20.13 -55.83 17.51
N LEU A 13 20.49 -54.56 17.30
CA LEU A 13 21.76 -54.20 16.67
C LEU A 13 22.40 -53.06 17.47
N ARG A 14 23.53 -53.40 18.09
CA ARG A 14 24.52 -52.46 18.63
C ARG A 14 25.30 -51.91 17.43
N GLY A 15 25.49 -50.60 17.37
CA GLY A 15 26.32 -49.94 16.37
C GLY A 15 26.90 -48.66 16.94
N GLY A 16 28.01 -48.78 17.65
CA GLY A 16 28.83 -47.63 18.03
C GLY A 16 29.48 -47.01 16.80
N ARG A 17 29.31 -45.70 16.64
CA ARG A 17 30.18 -44.89 15.77
C ARG A 17 30.58 -43.63 16.54
N SER A 18 31.86 -43.62 16.87
CA SER A 18 32.62 -42.42 17.25
C SER A 18 32.68 -41.51 16.03
N PHE A 19 32.17 -40.28 16.16
CA PHE A 19 32.34 -39.24 15.15
C PHE A 19 33.24 -38.16 15.74
N ALA A 20 34.36 -37.95 15.06
CA ALA A 20 35.29 -36.87 15.30
C ALA A 20 34.56 -35.51 15.22
N CYS A 21 34.93 -34.64 16.16
CA CYS A 21 34.49 -33.26 16.27
C CYS A 21 34.95 -32.44 15.04
N GLY A 22 34.10 -32.37 14.01
CA GLY A 22 34.23 -31.39 12.94
C GLY A 22 33.73 -30.04 13.42
N LYS A 23 34.64 -29.06 13.54
CA LYS A 23 34.29 -27.64 13.66
C LYS A 23 33.59 -27.22 12.37
N ILE A 24 32.28 -27.01 12.43
CA ILE A 24 31.53 -26.25 11.43
C ILE A 24 31.05 -24.99 12.15
N ALA A 25 31.84 -23.92 12.04
CA ALA A 25 31.49 -22.60 12.52
C ALA A 25 30.85 -21.82 11.38
N GLU A 26 29.62 -22.19 11.03
CA GLU A 26 28.70 -21.32 10.30
C GLU A 26 27.39 -21.33 11.05
N GLY A 27 27.12 -20.20 11.70
CA GLY A 27 25.95 -19.98 12.53
C GLY A 27 24.69 -20.05 11.68
N SER A 28 24.13 -21.26 11.57
CA SER A 28 22.74 -21.44 11.20
C SER A 28 21.90 -20.84 12.33
N TYR A 29 21.57 -19.54 12.21
CA TYR A 29 20.43 -18.97 12.91
C TYR A 29 19.16 -19.56 12.29
N SER A 30 18.91 -20.82 12.59
CA SER A 30 17.58 -21.40 12.55
C SER A 30 16.78 -20.67 13.61
N ILE A 31 16.33 -19.45 13.30
CA ILE A 31 15.22 -18.81 13.98
C ILE A 31 14.08 -19.78 13.75
N LEU A 32 13.88 -20.65 14.72
CA LEU A 32 12.70 -21.48 14.87
C LEU A 32 11.52 -20.49 14.80
N TYR A 33 10.95 -20.32 13.61
CA TYR A 33 9.81 -19.44 13.38
C TYR A 33 8.62 -20.13 14.05
N ILE A 34 8.50 -19.92 15.36
CA ILE A 34 7.35 -20.37 16.13
C ILE A 34 6.13 -19.79 15.43
N PHE A 35 5.15 -20.65 15.16
CA PHE A 35 3.88 -20.41 14.46
C PHE A 35 2.92 -19.49 15.25
N MET A 36 3.46 -18.44 15.87
CA MET A 36 2.74 -17.49 16.70
C MET A 36 2.63 -16.15 15.98
N ALA A 37 1.61 -15.39 16.35
CA ALA A 37 1.33 -14.06 15.82
C ALA A 37 2.59 -13.19 15.74
N LEU A 38 2.64 -12.28 14.76
CA LEU A 38 3.80 -11.43 14.53
C LEU A 38 4.17 -10.66 15.83
N PRO A 39 5.47 -10.57 16.18
CA PRO A 39 5.92 -9.94 17.42
C PRO A 39 5.43 -8.49 17.50
N LYS A 40 5.04 -8.03 18.70
CA LYS A 40 4.53 -6.65 18.89
C LYS A 40 5.62 -5.59 18.68
N LYS A 41 6.89 -5.91 18.97
CA LYS A 41 8.02 -4.98 18.82
C LYS A 41 8.57 -5.04 17.39
N GLY A 42 8.79 -3.87 16.78
CA GLY A 42 9.35 -3.76 15.42
C GLY A 42 8.34 -4.03 14.29
N THR A 43 7.05 -4.23 14.63
CA THR A 43 5.98 -4.31 13.64
C THR A 43 5.24 -2.99 13.50
N ARG A 44 4.66 -2.78 12.33
CA ARG A 44 3.81 -1.63 12.00
C ARG A 44 2.39 -2.09 11.78
N LEU A 45 1.42 -1.21 12.02
CA LEU A 45 0.00 -1.45 11.76
C LEU A 45 -0.43 -0.74 10.48
N ILE A 46 -1.38 -1.33 9.77
CA ILE A 46 -2.07 -0.71 8.64
C ILE A 46 -3.51 -1.22 8.60
N GLU A 47 -4.44 -0.35 8.20
CA GLU A 47 -5.84 -0.70 8.04
C GLU A 47 -6.20 -0.72 6.55
N VAL A 48 -6.76 -1.84 6.08
CA VAL A 48 -7.16 -2.04 4.69
C VAL A 48 -8.54 -2.69 4.70
N ASN A 49 -9.52 -2.02 4.10
CA ASN A 49 -10.93 -2.47 4.07
C ASN A 49 -11.47 -2.82 5.47
N ASP A 50 -11.25 -1.91 6.43
CA ASP A 50 -11.68 -2.04 7.83
C ASP A 50 -11.07 -3.25 8.60
N VAL A 51 -10.06 -3.90 8.00
CA VAL A 51 -9.29 -4.98 8.63
C VAL A 51 -7.91 -4.46 9.02
N LYS A 52 -7.54 -4.66 10.29
CA LYS A 52 -6.23 -4.30 10.82
C LYS A 52 -5.20 -5.39 10.54
N TYR A 53 -4.16 -5.01 9.81
CA TYR A 53 -3.01 -5.85 9.51
C TYR A 53 -1.79 -5.37 10.28
N ARG A 54 -0.89 -6.31 10.53
CA ARG A 54 0.43 -6.07 11.08
C ARG A 54 1.48 -6.55 10.09
N TRP A 55 2.51 -5.74 9.92
CA TRP A 55 3.60 -6.06 9.00
C TRP A 55 4.97 -5.77 9.61
N VAL A 56 5.98 -6.53 9.16
CA VAL A 56 7.39 -6.36 9.52
C VAL A 56 8.25 -6.52 8.28
N VAL A 57 9.31 -5.71 8.22
CA VAL A 57 10.36 -5.86 7.22
C VAL A 57 11.53 -6.56 7.90
N LYS A 58 12.02 -7.61 7.28
CA LYS A 58 13.24 -8.30 7.68
C LYS A 58 14.26 -8.20 6.56
N PRO A 59 15.49 -7.75 6.85
CA PRO A 59 16.57 -7.89 5.89
C PRO A 59 16.86 -9.37 5.66
N ASP A 60 17.25 -9.69 4.44
CA ASP A 60 17.66 -11.02 3.99
C ASP A 60 18.83 -10.84 3.00
N ASP A 61 19.54 -11.91 2.67
CA ASP A 61 20.74 -11.83 1.82
C ASP A 61 20.39 -11.39 0.39
N ASP A 62 19.18 -11.74 -0.08
CA ASP A 62 18.69 -11.44 -1.43
C ASP A 62 17.78 -10.20 -1.50
N GLY A 63 17.50 -9.53 -0.38
CA GLY A 63 16.66 -8.33 -0.37
C GLY A 63 15.98 -8.04 0.95
N LEU A 64 14.74 -7.57 0.84
CA LEU A 64 13.86 -7.32 1.98
C LEU A 64 12.69 -8.30 1.95
N ARG A 65 12.48 -9.00 3.05
CA ARG A 65 11.32 -9.86 3.27
C ARG A 65 10.26 -9.08 4.05
N LEU A 66 9.14 -8.79 3.40
CA LEU A 66 7.98 -8.15 3.99
C LEU A 66 6.97 -9.22 4.43
N VAL A 67 6.82 -9.41 5.73
CA VAL A 67 5.88 -10.38 6.31
C VAL A 67 4.64 -9.66 6.80
N ILE A 68 3.46 -10.08 6.35
CA ILE A 68 2.16 -9.48 6.63
C ILE A 68 1.22 -10.54 7.23
N GLY A 69 0.45 -10.14 8.24
CA GLY A 69 -0.62 -10.96 8.81
C GLY A 69 -1.67 -10.10 9.50
N LEU A 70 -2.73 -10.73 10.01
CA LEU A 70 -3.73 -10.03 10.83
C LEU A 70 -3.10 -9.49 12.12
N ALA A 71 -3.57 -8.32 12.57
CA ALA A 71 -3.02 -7.67 13.76
C ALA A 71 -3.38 -8.38 15.07
N GLU A 72 -4.59 -8.96 15.13
CA GLU A 72 -5.17 -9.51 16.36
C GLU A 72 -5.10 -11.04 16.41
N ASN A 73 -5.34 -11.70 15.27
CA ASN A 73 -5.45 -13.16 15.22
C ASN A 73 -4.30 -13.79 14.42
N ALA A 74 -3.83 -14.95 14.87
CA ALA A 74 -2.86 -15.75 14.12
C ALA A 74 -3.59 -16.52 13.01
N GLY A 75 -3.78 -15.86 11.87
CA GLY A 75 -4.26 -16.47 10.62
C GLY A 75 -3.14 -16.74 9.63
N GLN A 76 -3.48 -16.85 8.35
CA GLN A 76 -2.54 -17.09 7.27
C GLN A 76 -1.62 -15.87 7.11
N LYS A 77 -0.31 -16.13 7.05
CA LYS A 77 0.69 -15.10 6.78
C LYS A 77 0.97 -15.03 5.28
N MET A 78 1.35 -13.84 4.85
CA MET A 78 1.86 -13.61 3.51
C MET A 78 3.27 -13.04 3.64
N THR A 79 4.20 -13.62 2.89
CA THR A 79 5.54 -13.06 2.69
C THR A 79 5.68 -12.50 1.29
N ILE A 80 6.25 -11.32 1.20
CA ILE A 80 6.57 -10.65 -0.05
C ILE A 80 8.08 -10.44 -0.11
N TRP A 81 8.67 -10.86 -1.21
CA TRP A 81 10.06 -10.54 -1.54
C TRP A 81 10.14 -9.22 -2.30
N VAL A 82 11.00 -8.34 -1.80
CA VAL A 82 11.26 -7.02 -2.35
C VAL A 82 12.75 -6.90 -2.57
N GLU A 83 13.17 -6.58 -3.80
CA GLU A 83 14.59 -6.38 -4.13
C GLU A 83 15.20 -5.22 -3.34
N HIS A 84 16.52 -5.27 -3.16
CA HIS A 84 17.31 -4.18 -2.61
C HIS A 84 17.00 -2.84 -3.32
N ASN A 85 17.11 -1.72 -2.60
CA ASN A 85 16.83 -0.35 -3.03
C ASN A 85 15.35 0.05 -3.19
N ASN A 86 14.39 -0.83 -2.92
CA ASN A 86 12.98 -0.44 -2.88
C ASN A 86 12.58 0.12 -1.51
N ILE A 87 11.90 1.26 -1.51
CA ILE A 87 11.36 1.85 -0.28
C ILE A 87 10.02 1.18 0.06
N ILE A 88 9.98 0.48 1.20
CA ILE A 88 8.75 -0.14 1.71
C ILE A 88 7.90 0.94 2.40
N SER A 89 6.98 1.52 1.63
CA SER A 89 5.99 2.49 2.12
C SER A 89 4.68 1.80 2.54
N PRO A 90 3.88 2.37 3.46
CA PRO A 90 2.54 1.86 3.77
C PRO A 90 1.63 1.73 2.54
N GLY A 91 1.81 2.59 1.53
CA GLY A 91 1.09 2.51 0.26
C GLY A 91 1.43 1.24 -0.54
N LEU A 92 2.70 0.84 -0.56
CA LEU A 92 3.13 -0.43 -1.16
C LEU A 92 2.52 -1.63 -0.43
N VAL A 93 2.55 -1.60 0.91
CA VAL A 93 1.95 -2.65 1.75
C VAL A 93 0.45 -2.78 1.47
N ARG A 94 -0.28 -1.65 1.36
CA ARG A 94 -1.71 -1.65 1.02
C ARG A 94 -1.97 -2.25 -0.37
N LYS A 95 -1.22 -1.83 -1.38
CA LYS A 95 -1.32 -2.39 -2.74
C LYS A 95 -1.10 -3.90 -2.71
N ALA A 96 -0.07 -4.37 -2.00
CA ALA A 96 0.25 -5.79 -1.92
C ALA A 96 -0.84 -6.61 -1.22
N ILE A 97 -1.42 -6.10 -0.12
CA ILE A 97 -2.57 -6.73 0.56
C ILE A 97 -3.74 -6.88 -0.41
N LEU A 98 -4.12 -5.80 -1.10
CA LEU A 98 -5.23 -5.84 -2.06
C LEU A 98 -4.97 -6.83 -3.20
N SER A 99 -3.77 -6.83 -3.78
CA SER A 99 -3.41 -7.77 -4.85
C SER A 99 -3.39 -9.23 -4.36
N ALA A 100 -3.03 -9.48 -3.11
CA ALA A 100 -3.03 -10.83 -2.55
C ALA A 100 -4.45 -11.32 -2.26
N LEU A 101 -5.32 -10.47 -1.72
CA LEU A 101 -6.73 -10.77 -1.52
C LEU A 101 -7.41 -11.13 -2.85
N ASP A 102 -7.13 -10.38 -3.92
CA ASP A 102 -7.61 -10.65 -5.28
C ASP A 102 -7.13 -12.02 -5.82
N ARG A 103 -5.94 -12.46 -5.39
CA ARG A 103 -5.36 -13.78 -5.74
C ARG A 103 -5.82 -14.91 -4.81
N GLY A 104 -6.82 -14.69 -3.97
CA GLY A 104 -7.36 -15.71 -3.07
C GLY A 104 -6.52 -15.95 -1.82
N TRP A 105 -5.76 -14.96 -1.35
CA TRP A 105 -5.21 -15.02 0.01
C TRP A 105 -6.32 -14.81 1.04
N HIS A 106 -6.42 -15.72 2.01
CA HIS A 106 -7.48 -15.71 3.03
C HIS A 106 -6.87 -15.48 4.42
N PRO A 107 -6.63 -14.22 4.84
CA PRO A 107 -5.86 -13.92 6.05
C PRO A 107 -6.49 -14.46 7.34
N GLN A 108 -7.81 -14.69 7.39
CA GLN A 108 -8.50 -15.28 8.54
C GLN A 108 -8.30 -16.79 8.66
N GLN A 109 -8.04 -17.49 7.55
CA GLN A 109 -7.89 -18.94 7.57
C GLN A 109 -6.52 -19.30 8.14
N LYS A 110 -6.42 -20.41 8.87
CA LYS A 110 -5.11 -20.97 9.21
C LYS A 110 -4.61 -21.74 8.00
N GLY A 111 -3.36 -21.53 7.62
CA GLY A 111 -2.79 -22.18 6.45
C GLY A 111 -1.30 -21.94 6.31
N GLN A 112 -0.73 -22.55 5.28
CA GLN A 112 0.66 -22.32 4.90
C GLN A 112 0.85 -20.86 4.49
N GLU A 113 2.04 -20.33 4.78
CA GLU A 113 2.44 -19.01 4.31
C GLU A 113 2.44 -18.95 2.79
N ILE A 114 1.84 -17.89 2.23
CA ILE A 114 1.88 -17.63 0.79
C ILE A 114 3.03 -16.67 0.50
N ILE A 115 3.84 -17.02 -0.50
CA ILE A 115 5.00 -16.23 -0.90
C ILE A 115 4.69 -15.54 -2.24
N PHE A 116 4.86 -14.21 -2.27
CA PHE A 116 4.77 -13.41 -3.48
C PHE A 116 6.11 -12.77 -3.80
N HIS A 117 6.42 -12.68 -5.10
CA HIS A 117 7.53 -11.90 -5.60
C HIS A 117 6.98 -10.63 -6.21
N LEU A 118 7.24 -9.49 -5.57
CA LEU A 118 6.89 -8.19 -6.11
C LEU A 118 8.04 -7.76 -7.01
N LYS A 119 7.87 -7.96 -8.33
CA LYS A 119 8.76 -7.36 -9.31
C LYS A 119 8.67 -5.84 -9.12
N SER A 120 9.81 -5.19 -8.90
CA SER A 120 9.85 -3.74 -8.79
C SER A 120 9.25 -3.14 -10.06
N GLN A 121 8.03 -2.61 -9.97
CA GLN A 121 7.48 -1.77 -11.01
C GLN A 121 8.15 -0.41 -10.84
N ASN A 122 9.43 -0.33 -11.22
CA ASN A 122 10.23 0.90 -11.27
C ASN A 122 9.66 1.96 -12.23
N SER A 123 8.41 1.84 -12.68
CA SER A 123 7.82 2.61 -13.77
C SER A 123 6.46 3.24 -13.45
N ASP A 124 6.10 3.53 -12.19
CA ASP A 124 5.01 4.49 -11.91
C ASP A 124 5.43 5.95 -12.21
N ARG A 125 6.64 6.17 -12.78
CA ARG A 125 6.94 7.36 -13.60
C ARG A 125 6.39 7.27 -15.04
N ASP A 126 6.13 6.08 -15.56
CA ASP A 126 5.65 5.86 -16.94
C ASP A 126 4.12 5.64 -17.02
N ASN A 127 3.46 5.27 -15.93
CA ASN A 127 2.00 5.05 -15.92
C ASN A 127 1.16 6.32 -15.62
N ARG A 128 1.67 7.51 -15.93
CA ARG A 128 0.87 8.75 -16.01
C ARG A 128 0.18 8.94 -17.36
N ASN A 129 0.46 8.08 -18.35
CA ASN A 129 -0.04 8.25 -19.72
C ASN A 129 -1.18 7.30 -20.12
N ALA A 130 -1.61 6.37 -19.26
CA ALA A 130 -2.83 5.60 -19.49
C ALA A 130 -4.07 6.37 -18.97
N VAL A 131 -4.24 7.61 -19.41
CA VAL A 131 -5.51 8.33 -19.28
C VAL A 131 -6.40 7.83 -20.41
N THR A 132 -7.47 7.13 -20.04
CA THR A 132 -8.58 6.79 -20.93
C THR A 132 -9.00 8.03 -21.72
N SER A 133 -8.93 7.94 -23.03
CA SER A 133 -9.18 9.00 -24.00
C SER A 133 -10.66 9.39 -24.07
N GLN A 134 -11.21 10.00 -23.01
CA GLN A 134 -12.43 10.83 -23.06
C GLN A 134 -12.45 11.98 -22.01
N PRO A 135 -11.60 13.03 -22.09
CA PRO A 135 -11.71 14.19 -21.19
C PRO A 135 -12.26 15.48 -21.85
N GLU A 136 -12.42 15.55 -23.17
CA GLU A 136 -12.66 16.85 -23.83
C GLU A 136 -14.09 17.38 -23.62
N VAL A 137 -15.09 16.49 -23.56
CA VAL A 137 -16.51 16.90 -23.47
C VAL A 137 -16.89 17.46 -22.09
N VAL A 138 -16.30 16.94 -21.01
CA VAL A 138 -16.66 17.35 -19.64
C VAL A 138 -16.02 18.70 -19.28
N LEU A 139 -14.80 18.98 -19.75
CA LEU A 139 -14.14 20.26 -19.49
C LEU A 139 -14.85 21.40 -20.21
N GLN A 140 -15.30 21.23 -21.46
CA GLN A 140 -16.01 22.28 -22.18
C GLN A 140 -17.35 22.66 -21.52
N GLN A 141 -18.11 21.69 -20.99
CA GLN A 141 -19.35 21.98 -20.26
C GLN A 141 -19.09 22.75 -18.96
N VAL A 142 -18.05 22.39 -18.20
CA VAL A 142 -17.67 23.12 -16.98
C VAL A 142 -17.18 24.53 -17.32
N PHE A 143 -16.43 24.70 -18.41
CA PHE A 143 -15.97 26.01 -18.88
C PHE A 143 -17.11 26.92 -19.37
N GLN A 144 -18.09 26.38 -20.11
CA GLN A 144 -19.26 27.11 -20.60
C GLN A 144 -20.15 27.61 -19.45
N VAL A 145 -20.32 26.80 -18.40
CA VAL A 145 -21.07 27.21 -17.19
C VAL A 145 -20.32 28.31 -16.42
N SER A 146 -18.98 28.34 -16.48
CA SER A 146 -18.14 29.32 -15.76
C SER A 146 -18.07 30.71 -16.40
N GLN A 147 -18.39 30.89 -17.69
CA GLN A 147 -18.28 32.21 -18.36
C GLN A 147 -19.35 33.23 -17.95
N LYS A 148 -20.42 32.81 -17.23
CA LYS A 148 -21.53 33.70 -16.85
C LYS A 148 -21.24 34.67 -15.70
N SER A 149 -20.03 34.71 -15.13
CA SER A 149 -19.65 35.66 -14.08
C SER A 149 -18.31 36.37 -14.36
N GLN A 150 -18.19 37.01 -15.53
CA GLN A 150 -17.06 37.90 -15.84
C GLN A 150 -17.18 39.25 -15.10
N GLN A 151 -17.03 39.26 -13.78
CA GLN A 151 -16.55 40.45 -13.09
C GLN A 151 -15.04 40.35 -12.97
N ARG A 152 -14.34 41.18 -13.75
CA ARG A 152 -12.88 41.29 -13.75
C ARG A 152 -12.41 41.61 -12.33
N SER A 153 -11.60 40.73 -11.76
CA SER A 153 -10.96 40.97 -10.46
C SER A 153 -9.50 41.36 -10.59
N ALA A 154 -8.95 41.88 -9.48
CA ALA A 154 -7.58 42.35 -9.29
C ALA A 154 -6.49 41.48 -9.99
N PRO A 155 -5.32 42.06 -10.31
CA PRO A 155 -4.21 41.34 -10.93
C PRO A 155 -3.80 40.11 -10.12
N CYS A 156 -3.38 39.06 -10.82
CA CYS A 156 -2.87 37.85 -10.17
C CYS A 156 -1.74 38.20 -9.20
N PRO A 157 -1.79 37.81 -7.91
CA PRO A 157 -0.75 38.15 -6.94
C PRO A 157 0.60 37.47 -7.23
N VAL A 158 0.62 36.48 -8.14
CA VAL A 158 1.83 35.73 -8.50
C VAL A 158 2.47 36.26 -9.78
N CYS A 159 1.69 36.49 -10.84
CA CYS A 159 2.23 36.89 -12.14
C CYS A 159 1.83 38.32 -12.58
N GLY A 160 0.98 39.02 -11.83
CA GLY A 160 0.56 40.39 -12.14
C GLY A 160 -0.43 40.54 -13.30
N VAL A 161 -0.83 39.45 -13.96
CA VAL A 161 -1.73 39.51 -15.13
C VAL A 161 -3.19 39.71 -14.71
N ASP A 162 -3.89 40.62 -15.37
CA ASP A 162 -5.28 41.04 -15.12
C ASP A 162 -6.35 40.05 -15.63
N ILE A 163 -6.12 38.75 -15.44
CA ILE A 163 -7.05 37.69 -15.87
C ILE A 163 -7.17 36.64 -14.77
N LEU A 164 -7.74 37.04 -13.62
CA LEU A 164 -8.21 36.09 -12.62
C LEU A 164 -9.64 35.67 -12.99
N GLY A 165 -9.80 34.39 -13.32
CA GLY A 165 -11.13 33.79 -13.36
C GLY A 165 -11.62 33.57 -11.94
N ARG A 166 -12.84 34.01 -11.65
CA ARG A 166 -13.53 33.74 -10.39
C ARG A 166 -14.45 32.54 -10.55
N TRP A 167 -14.41 31.67 -9.55
CA TRP A 167 -15.42 30.62 -9.39
C TRP A 167 -16.06 30.77 -8.02
N ASP A 168 -17.30 31.26 -8.05
CA ASP A 168 -18.18 31.26 -6.89
C ASP A 168 -19.04 30.00 -6.92
N ARG A 169 -18.94 29.21 -5.86
CA ARG A 169 -19.88 28.12 -5.62
C ARG A 169 -20.28 28.12 -4.16
N THR A 170 -21.44 28.72 -3.88
CA THR A 170 -22.13 28.61 -2.60
C THR A 170 -22.76 27.22 -2.49
N GLY A 171 -22.37 26.42 -1.49
CA GLY A 171 -22.98 25.10 -1.28
C GLY A 171 -22.10 24.06 -0.59
N LYS A 172 -22.65 22.84 -0.47
CA LYS A 172 -22.04 21.71 0.26
C LYS A 172 -20.57 21.48 -0.16
N PRO A 173 -19.68 21.12 0.78
CA PRO A 173 -18.28 20.86 0.47
C PRO A 173 -18.15 19.81 -0.62
N ILE A 174 -17.38 20.13 -1.66
CA ILE A 174 -17.04 19.16 -2.71
C ILE A 174 -15.55 18.87 -2.58
N LYS A 175 -15.25 17.57 -2.50
CA LYS A 175 -13.91 17.06 -2.65
C LYS A 175 -13.68 16.80 -4.13
N GLN A 176 -12.72 17.47 -4.74
CA GLN A 176 -12.39 17.28 -6.15
C GLN A 176 -10.90 17.03 -6.31
N GLU A 177 -10.53 16.08 -7.16
CA GLU A 177 -9.14 15.80 -7.48
C GLU A 177 -8.85 16.25 -8.91
N ILE A 178 -7.95 17.22 -9.08
CA ILE A 178 -7.56 17.77 -10.39
C ILE A 178 -6.05 17.57 -10.53
N LYS A 179 -5.61 16.85 -11.58
CA LYS A 179 -4.19 16.53 -11.85
C LYS A 179 -3.48 15.85 -10.66
N GLY A 180 -4.18 15.01 -9.89
CA GLY A 180 -3.63 14.31 -8.72
C GLY A 180 -3.48 15.16 -7.46
N ALA A 181 -3.89 16.43 -7.50
CA ALA A 181 -4.01 17.27 -6.32
C ALA A 181 -5.46 17.19 -5.81
N ARG A 182 -5.61 16.93 -4.50
CA ARG A 182 -6.92 16.87 -3.84
C ARG A 182 -7.27 18.24 -3.28
N PHE A 183 -8.43 18.74 -3.68
CA PHE A 183 -8.96 20.02 -3.26
C PHE A 183 -10.17 19.79 -2.37
N PHE A 184 -10.21 20.53 -1.26
CA PHE A 184 -11.34 20.61 -0.36
C PHE A 184 -11.74 22.07 -0.28
N ALA A 185 -12.96 22.38 -0.70
CA ALA A 185 -13.54 23.70 -0.58
C ALA A 185 -14.75 23.64 0.33
N ILE A 186 -14.80 24.53 1.32
CA ILE A 186 -15.96 24.82 2.15
C ILE A 186 -16.17 26.33 2.01
N ASP A 187 -17.30 26.75 1.44
CA ASP A 187 -17.77 28.13 1.35
C ASP A 187 -16.69 29.19 1.08
N GLY A 188 -16.19 29.25 -0.16
CA GLY A 188 -15.18 30.25 -0.53
C GLY A 188 -15.14 30.57 -2.01
N LEU A 189 -14.82 31.84 -2.30
CA LEU A 189 -14.48 32.35 -3.63
C LEU A 189 -13.10 31.81 -4.03
N TRP A 190 -13.05 31.05 -5.12
CA TRP A 190 -11.80 30.61 -5.71
C TRP A 190 -11.41 31.55 -6.84
N GLN A 191 -10.16 32.01 -6.81
CA GLN A 191 -9.56 32.73 -7.92
C GLN A 191 -8.48 31.85 -8.53
N TRP A 192 -8.52 31.68 -9.84
CA TRP A 192 -7.46 31.01 -10.60
C TRP A 192 -6.86 31.98 -11.62
N CYS A 193 -5.56 31.87 -11.85
CA CYS A 193 -4.93 32.56 -12.96
C CYS A 193 -4.76 31.58 -14.12
N SER A 194 -5.40 31.87 -15.26
CA SER A 194 -5.24 31.04 -16.46
C SER A 194 -3.80 31.07 -17.00
N HIS A 195 -3.06 32.15 -16.72
CA HIS A 195 -1.69 32.33 -17.17
C HIS A 195 -0.69 31.47 -16.38
N CYS A 196 -0.63 31.62 -15.05
CA CYS A 196 0.33 30.90 -14.21
C CYS A 196 -0.23 29.62 -13.57
N GLN A 197 -1.48 29.25 -13.88
CA GLN A 197 -2.21 28.10 -13.32
C GLN A 197 -2.20 28.04 -11.78
N THR A 198 -2.04 29.20 -11.12
CA THR A 198 -2.00 29.28 -9.66
C THR A 198 -3.38 29.57 -9.10
N PHE A 199 -3.69 28.96 -7.96
CA PHE A 199 -4.95 29.12 -7.24
C PHE A 199 -4.73 29.95 -5.98
N TYR A 200 -5.62 30.91 -5.75
CA TYR A 200 -5.66 31.69 -4.52
C TYR A 200 -7.03 31.55 -3.87
N GLN A 201 -7.04 31.10 -2.61
CA GLN A 201 -8.25 31.08 -1.80
C GLN A 201 -8.35 32.40 -1.04
N GLN A 202 -9.32 33.24 -1.41
CA GLN A 202 -9.57 34.45 -0.66
C GLN A 202 -10.32 34.09 0.62
N ARG A 203 -9.64 34.17 1.77
CA ARG A 203 -10.30 34.03 3.07
C ARG A 203 -11.20 35.25 3.27
N SER A 204 -12.51 35.05 3.35
CA SER A 204 -13.42 36.10 3.80
C SER A 204 -13.04 36.47 5.24
N LYS A 205 -12.76 37.75 5.50
CA LYS A 205 -12.71 38.24 6.88
C LYS A 205 -14.15 38.18 7.38
N LYS A 206 -14.40 37.44 8.47
CA LYS A 206 -15.67 37.55 9.21
C LYS A 206 -15.78 39.01 9.67
N LEU A 207 -16.80 39.71 9.18
CA LEU A 207 -17.24 41.01 9.69
C LEU A 207 -17.92 40.84 11.04
#